data_AF-A0A7S9YWQ1-F1
#
_entry.id   AF-A0A7S9YWQ1-F1
#
_cell.length_a   1.000
_cell.length_b   1.000
_cell.length_c   1.000
_cell.angle_alpha   90.00
_cell.angle_beta   90.00
_cell.angle_gamma   90.00
#
_symmetry.space_group_name_H-M   'P 1'
#
loop_
_entity.id
_entity.type
_entity.pdbx_description
1 polymer ?
#
loop_
_entity_poly.entity_id
_entity_poly.type
_entity_poly.pdbx_seq_one_letter_code
_entity_poly.pdbx_strand_id
1 'polypeptide(L)'
;MTNGIAVITFAAFLILSLTGQVDTAAVLGGFIPARIDDPQLFAGVVAVPVWLTPLSCTLIHAGWLHIGFNLLMLVFCGRQVEQVLQMRAVLILYIVGAYGAALLQWVAGPASPSPMVGASGAISAVLATYALLYGQRTVRRIGPFSANFLRVIWLAAGWIILQLMIGVASSRGGFGDLGQIAIAAHIGGFLVGLVLTRPLLLWRFRKGPRPIV
;
A
#
# COMPACT_ATOMS: atom_id res chain seq x y z
N MET A 1 -4.96 -4.66 -14.86
CA MET A 1 -4.30 -3.59 -14.10
C MET A 1 -3.19 -4.16 -13.24
N THR A 2 -3.51 -5.08 -12.32
CA THR A 2 -2.59 -5.62 -11.30
C THR A 2 -1.20 -5.98 -11.83
N ASN A 3 -1.13 -6.80 -12.89
CA ASN A 3 0.13 -7.21 -13.50
C ASN A 3 0.94 -6.04 -14.09
N GLY A 4 0.26 -4.99 -14.59
CA GLY A 4 0.91 -3.80 -15.14
C GLY A 4 1.58 -2.96 -14.06
N ILE A 5 0.90 -2.75 -12.93
CA ILE A 5 1.49 -2.12 -11.73
C ILE A 5 2.71 -2.94 -11.30
N ALA A 6 2.55 -4.26 -11.16
CA ALA A 6 3.64 -5.15 -10.73
C ALA A 6 4.88 -5.10 -11.65
N VAL A 7 4.68 -5.09 -12.97
CA VAL A 7 5.78 -4.97 -13.96
C VAL A 7 6.46 -3.60 -13.89
N ILE A 8 5.69 -2.50 -13.78
CA ILE A 8 6.24 -1.13 -13.67
C ILE A 8 7.05 -0.98 -12.37
N THR A 9 6.51 -1.45 -11.24
CA THR A 9 7.20 -1.45 -9.95
C THR A 9 8.47 -2.30 -9.98
N PHE A 10 8.44 -3.48 -10.61
CA PHE A 10 9.64 -4.31 -10.77
C PHE A 10 10.70 -3.67 -11.65
N ALA A 11 10.31 -3.09 -12.80
CA ALA A 11 11.23 -2.38 -13.67
C ALA A 11 11.87 -1.17 -13.00
N ALA A 12 11.08 -0.37 -12.26
CA ALA A 12 11.59 0.78 -11.50
C ALA A 12 12.62 0.35 -10.44
N PHE A 13 12.31 -0.67 -9.63
CA PHE A 13 13.25 -1.20 -8.66
C PHE A 13 14.51 -1.79 -9.31
N LEU A 14 14.37 -2.54 -10.40
CA LEU A 14 15.52 -3.13 -11.10
C LEU A 14 16.46 -2.04 -11.64
N ILE A 15 15.93 -0.97 -12.21
CA ILE A 15 16.71 0.19 -12.67
C ILE A 15 17.43 0.86 -11.49
N LEU A 16 16.73 1.13 -10.38
CA LEU A 16 17.33 1.75 -9.19
C LEU A 16 18.38 0.87 -8.51
N SER A 17 18.15 -0.44 -8.45
CA SER A 17 19.07 -1.41 -7.86
C SER A 17 20.31 -1.66 -8.72
N LEU A 18 20.20 -1.60 -10.06
CA LEU A 18 21.33 -1.76 -10.97
C LEU A 18 22.17 -0.48 -11.11
N THR A 19 21.56 0.70 -10.92
CA THR A 19 22.27 1.99 -10.94
C THR A 19 22.79 2.45 -9.57
N GLY A 20 22.45 1.73 -8.48
CA GLY A 20 22.80 2.11 -7.11
C GLY A 20 22.06 3.34 -6.59
N GLN A 21 20.94 3.73 -7.21
CA GLN A 21 20.22 4.98 -6.92
C GLN A 21 19.01 4.81 -5.97
N VAL A 22 18.88 3.67 -5.29
CA VAL A 22 17.74 3.36 -4.40
C VAL A 22 17.54 4.45 -3.34
N ASP A 23 18.62 4.94 -2.73
CA ASP A 23 18.56 5.88 -1.61
C ASP A 23 18.28 7.30 -2.09
N THR A 24 18.96 7.71 -3.16
CA THR A 24 18.69 8.99 -3.85
C THR A 24 17.23 9.04 -4.29
N ALA A 25 16.67 7.95 -4.83
CA ALA A 25 15.27 7.86 -5.17
C ALA A 25 14.35 7.86 -3.94
N ALA A 26 14.72 7.19 -2.85
CA ALA A 26 13.97 7.22 -1.58
C ALA A 26 13.89 8.64 -0.99
N VAL A 27 14.98 9.40 -1.03
CA VAL A 27 15.03 10.79 -0.56
C VAL A 27 14.25 11.74 -1.47
N LEU A 28 14.44 11.65 -2.80
CA LEU A 28 13.80 12.57 -3.76
C LEU A 28 12.33 12.24 -4.05
N GLY A 29 11.97 10.96 -4.04
CA GLY A 29 10.67 10.44 -4.48
C GLY A 29 9.92 9.57 -3.47
N GLY A 30 10.49 9.28 -2.30
CA GLY A 30 9.76 8.73 -1.16
C GLY A 30 8.85 9.76 -0.50
N PHE A 31 7.93 9.30 0.33
CA PHE A 31 7.04 10.16 1.11
C PHE A 31 7.69 10.48 2.46
N ILE A 32 8.13 11.72 2.64
CA ILE A 32 8.71 12.22 3.89
C ILE A 32 7.65 13.11 4.58
N PRO A 33 7.10 12.73 5.75
CA PRO A 33 6.11 13.54 6.47
C PRO A 33 6.48 15.01 6.63
N ALA A 34 7.73 15.31 7.01
CA ALA A 34 8.18 16.69 7.25
C ALA A 34 8.08 17.60 6.00
N ARG A 35 8.04 17.04 4.78
CA ARG A 35 7.90 17.82 3.53
C ARG A 35 6.49 18.39 3.31
N ILE A 36 5.49 17.96 4.09
CA ILE A 36 4.15 18.55 4.08
C ILE A 36 4.17 19.88 4.82
N ASP A 37 4.76 19.89 6.01
CA ASP A 37 4.77 21.06 6.91
C ASP A 37 5.90 22.05 6.55
N ASP A 38 7.03 21.56 6.00
CA ASP A 38 8.06 22.36 5.34
C ASP A 38 8.31 21.92 3.87
N PRO A 39 7.62 22.53 2.90
CA PRO A 39 7.89 22.33 1.48
C PRO A 39 9.25 22.90 1.00
N GLN A 40 9.90 23.78 1.77
CA GLN A 40 11.20 24.39 1.43
C GLN A 40 12.39 23.53 1.85
N LEU A 41 12.17 22.46 2.63
CA LEU A 41 13.19 21.47 3.04
C LEU A 41 13.95 20.83 1.86
N PHE A 42 13.42 20.96 0.63
CA PHE A 42 14.05 20.50 -0.63
C PHE A 42 14.18 21.63 -1.68
N ALA A 43 14.17 22.90 -1.26
CA ALA A 43 14.35 24.04 -2.16
C ALA A 43 15.69 23.96 -2.92
N GLY A 44 15.66 24.19 -4.24
CA GLY A 44 16.83 24.04 -5.11
C GLY A 44 17.17 22.60 -5.51
N VAL A 45 16.51 21.58 -4.94
CA VAL A 45 16.72 20.17 -5.29
C VAL A 45 15.61 19.68 -6.23
N VAL A 46 15.97 18.98 -7.30
CA VAL A 46 15.01 18.38 -8.24
C VAL A 46 14.41 17.10 -7.64
N ALA A 47 13.48 17.28 -6.71
CA ALA A 47 12.72 16.21 -6.05
C ALA A 47 11.31 16.06 -6.66
N VAL A 48 10.65 14.91 -6.42
CA VAL A 48 9.23 14.74 -6.77
C VAL A 48 8.38 15.72 -5.95
N PRO A 49 7.41 16.45 -6.54
CA PRO A 49 6.53 17.35 -5.80
C PRO A 49 5.78 16.63 -4.68
N VAL A 50 5.66 17.26 -3.50
CA VAL A 50 5.18 16.57 -2.28
C VAL A 50 3.83 15.87 -2.46
N TRP A 51 2.88 16.48 -3.17
CA TRP A 51 1.56 15.88 -3.44
C TRP A 51 1.60 14.64 -4.35
N LEU A 52 2.67 14.42 -5.12
CA LEU A 52 2.89 13.20 -5.91
C LEU A 52 3.70 12.12 -5.16
N THR A 53 4.38 12.47 -4.06
CA THR A 53 5.18 11.52 -3.28
C THR A 53 4.41 10.30 -2.75
N PRO A 54 3.10 10.37 -2.38
CA PRO A 54 2.30 9.19 -2.04
C PRO A 54 2.20 8.15 -3.18
N LEU A 55 2.43 8.55 -4.44
CA LEU A 55 2.39 7.64 -5.59
C LEU A 55 3.79 7.18 -6.00
N SER A 56 4.78 8.08 -6.08
CA SER A 56 6.16 7.72 -6.44
C SER A 56 6.82 6.82 -5.40
N CYS A 57 6.48 6.98 -4.10
CA CYS A 57 6.99 6.10 -3.05
C CYS A 57 6.61 4.62 -3.28
N THR A 58 5.51 4.35 -4.00
CA THR A 58 5.06 2.97 -4.29
C THR A 58 5.88 2.26 -5.36
N LEU A 59 6.79 2.96 -6.05
CA LEU A 59 7.71 2.37 -7.04
C LEU A 59 9.07 2.02 -6.41
N ILE A 60 9.50 2.80 -5.41
CA ILE A 60 10.79 2.65 -4.73
C ILE A 60 10.69 1.55 -3.67
N HIS A 61 11.68 0.65 -3.59
CA HIS A 61 11.72 -0.42 -2.59
C HIS A 61 13.15 -0.62 -2.09
N ALA A 62 13.34 -0.67 -0.77
CA ALA A 62 14.65 -0.77 -0.10
C ALA A 62 15.39 -2.13 -0.26
N GLY A 63 14.90 -3.07 -1.08
CA GLY A 63 15.60 -4.34 -1.32
C GLY A 63 14.74 -5.47 -1.88
N TRP A 64 15.40 -6.54 -2.30
CA TRP A 64 14.83 -7.70 -3.00
C TRP A 64 13.69 -8.39 -2.24
N LEU A 65 13.84 -8.61 -0.93
CA LEU A 65 12.78 -9.21 -0.10
C LEU A 65 11.56 -8.29 0.00
N HIS A 66 11.78 -6.99 0.20
CA HIS A 66 10.72 -6.00 0.31
C HIS A 66 9.90 -5.90 -0.98
N ILE A 67 10.54 -5.81 -2.17
CA ILE A 67 9.77 -5.83 -3.42
C ILE A 67 9.14 -7.20 -3.71
N GLY A 68 9.89 -8.30 -3.52
CA GLY A 68 9.39 -9.64 -3.82
C GLY A 68 8.09 -9.97 -3.10
N PHE A 69 7.99 -9.59 -1.81
CA PHE A 69 6.76 -9.73 -1.05
C PHE A 69 5.64 -8.79 -1.50
N ASN A 70 5.93 -7.51 -1.76
CA ASN A 70 4.92 -6.58 -2.27
C ASN A 70 4.32 -7.08 -3.59
N LEU A 71 5.15 -7.53 -4.53
CA LEU A 71 4.69 -8.04 -5.82
C LEU A 71 3.93 -9.36 -5.68
N LEU A 72 4.39 -10.29 -4.83
CA LEU A 72 3.65 -11.53 -4.53
C LEU A 72 2.22 -11.21 -4.04
N MET A 73 2.10 -10.31 -3.08
CA MET A 73 0.82 -9.99 -2.42
C MET A 73 -0.09 -9.15 -3.32
N LEU A 74 0.46 -8.25 -4.14
CA LEU A 74 -0.25 -7.52 -5.18
C LEU A 74 -0.76 -8.47 -6.28
N VAL A 75 0.10 -9.32 -6.84
CA VAL A 75 -0.25 -10.22 -7.95
C VAL A 75 -1.18 -11.35 -7.49
N PHE A 76 -1.08 -11.81 -6.25
CA PHE A 76 -2.06 -12.71 -5.65
C PHE A 76 -3.40 -11.97 -5.45
N CYS A 77 -3.57 -11.27 -4.32
CA CYS A 77 -4.85 -10.70 -3.92
C CYS A 77 -5.43 -9.71 -4.93
N GLY A 78 -4.60 -8.88 -5.58
CA GLY A 78 -5.03 -7.92 -6.58
C GLY A 78 -5.67 -8.57 -7.81
N ARG A 79 -5.20 -9.74 -8.26
CA ARG A 79 -5.83 -10.45 -9.40
C ARG A 79 -7.22 -10.97 -9.03
N GLN A 80 -7.44 -11.46 -7.81
CA GLN A 80 -8.78 -11.89 -7.36
C GLN A 80 -9.72 -10.69 -7.17
N VAL A 81 -9.25 -9.60 -6.55
CA VAL A 81 -10.05 -8.36 -6.43
C VAL A 81 -10.37 -7.77 -7.81
N GLU A 82 -9.43 -7.84 -8.78
CA GLU A 82 -9.64 -7.39 -10.15
C GLU A 82 -10.67 -8.24 -10.92
N GLN A 83 -10.78 -9.54 -10.63
CA GLN A 83 -11.85 -10.38 -11.20
C GLN A 83 -13.25 -9.93 -10.76
N VAL A 84 -13.41 -9.46 -9.52
CA VAL A 84 -14.71 -9.01 -8.98
C VAL A 84 -15.03 -7.56 -9.36
N LEU A 85 -14.10 -6.63 -9.09
CA LEU A 85 -14.33 -5.19 -9.21
C LEU A 85 -13.91 -4.58 -10.57
N GLN A 86 -13.13 -5.33 -11.36
CA GLN A 86 -12.45 -4.89 -12.60
C GLN A 86 -11.42 -3.75 -12.42
N MET A 87 -10.56 -3.62 -13.43
CA MET A 87 -9.34 -2.80 -13.45
C MET A 87 -9.48 -1.38 -12.89
N ARG A 88 -10.62 -0.71 -13.12
CA ARG A 88 -10.84 0.68 -12.72
C ARG A 88 -10.99 0.82 -11.20
N ALA A 89 -11.71 -0.10 -10.56
CA ALA A 89 -11.90 -0.08 -9.12
C ALA A 89 -10.62 -0.49 -8.37
N VAL A 90 -9.82 -1.41 -8.92
CA VAL A 90 -8.50 -1.76 -8.36
C VAL A 90 -7.51 -0.60 -8.48
N LEU A 91 -7.54 0.16 -9.59
CA LEU A 91 -6.74 1.38 -9.71
C LEU A 91 -7.15 2.44 -8.67
N ILE A 92 -8.46 2.62 -8.43
CA ILE A 92 -8.96 3.54 -7.39
C ILE A 92 -8.52 3.08 -5.98
N LEU A 93 -8.63 1.78 -5.67
CA LEU A 93 -8.15 1.22 -4.40
C LEU A 93 -6.65 1.44 -4.20
N TYR A 94 -5.84 1.22 -5.23
CA TYR A 94 -4.39 1.41 -5.16
C TYR A 94 -4.02 2.88 -4.96
N ILE A 95 -4.57 3.78 -5.78
CA ILE A 95 -4.30 5.23 -5.71
C ILE A 95 -4.76 5.81 -4.36
N VAL A 96 -6.05 5.65 -4.01
CA VAL A 96 -6.58 6.22 -2.75
C VAL A 96 -5.97 5.51 -1.54
N GLY A 97 -5.64 4.22 -1.65
CA GLY A 97 -4.90 3.49 -0.63
C GLY A 97 -3.51 4.06 -0.37
N ALA A 98 -2.80 4.49 -1.42
CA ALA A 98 -1.50 5.15 -1.29
C ALA A 98 -1.62 6.52 -0.58
N TYR A 99 -2.60 7.34 -0.94
CA TYR A 99 -2.87 8.61 -0.25
C TYR A 99 -3.34 8.42 1.20
N GLY A 100 -4.18 7.42 1.49
CA GLY A 100 -4.60 7.12 2.86
C GLY A 100 -3.48 6.57 3.73
N ALA A 101 -2.56 5.80 3.14
CA ALA A 101 -1.33 5.35 3.78
C ALA A 101 -0.41 6.53 4.12
N ALA A 102 -0.14 7.41 3.15
CA ALA A 102 0.65 8.63 3.34
C ALA A 102 0.02 9.57 4.39
N LEU A 103 -1.29 9.79 4.34
CA LEU A 103 -2.03 10.59 5.32
C LEU A 103 -1.84 10.08 6.74
N LEU A 104 -2.06 8.78 6.99
CA LEU A 104 -1.95 8.25 8.35
C LEU A 104 -0.48 8.15 8.82
N GLN A 105 0.47 7.99 7.90
CA GLN A 105 1.91 8.07 8.21
C GLN A 105 2.33 9.49 8.63
N TRP A 106 1.81 10.54 7.99
CA TRP A 106 2.04 11.92 8.41
C TRP A 106 1.36 12.20 9.76
N VAL A 107 0.09 11.84 9.95
CA VAL A 107 -0.61 11.99 11.24
C VAL A 107 0.09 11.27 12.39
N ALA A 108 0.75 10.13 12.14
CA ALA A 108 1.52 9.40 13.14
C ALA A 108 2.90 10.01 13.49
N GLY A 109 3.40 10.95 12.69
CA GLY A 109 4.68 11.62 12.95
C GLY A 109 4.97 12.73 11.95
N PRO A 110 4.33 13.92 12.07
CA PRO A 110 4.39 14.97 11.05
C PRO A 110 5.82 15.45 10.79
N ALA A 111 6.60 15.68 11.85
CA ALA A 111 7.98 16.13 11.79
C ALA A 111 9.00 15.03 11.41
N SER A 112 8.57 13.84 10.96
CA SER A 112 9.49 12.76 10.61
C SER A 112 10.26 13.06 9.32
N PRO A 113 11.61 13.08 9.34
CA PRO A 113 12.43 13.25 8.14
C PRO A 113 12.63 11.94 7.36
N SER A 114 12.29 10.78 7.94
CA SER A 114 12.55 9.47 7.34
C SER A 114 11.64 9.21 6.12
N PRO A 115 12.18 8.83 4.95
CA PRO A 115 11.39 8.58 3.76
C PRO A 115 10.64 7.24 3.83
N MET A 116 9.31 7.29 3.78
CA MET A 116 8.49 6.11 3.52
C MET A 116 8.61 5.70 2.05
N VAL A 117 8.92 4.42 1.80
CA VAL A 117 8.97 3.80 0.47
C VAL A 117 8.30 2.42 0.47
N GLY A 118 7.86 1.98 -0.72
CA GLY A 118 7.24 0.68 -0.96
C GLY A 118 5.75 0.77 -1.30
N ALA A 119 5.28 -0.20 -2.10
CA ALA A 119 3.86 -0.30 -2.49
C ALA A 119 2.93 -0.77 -1.35
N SER A 120 3.48 -1.11 -0.18
CA SER A 120 2.80 -1.85 0.89
C SER A 120 1.58 -1.10 1.47
N GLY A 121 1.62 0.24 1.55
CA GLY A 121 0.45 1.06 1.89
C GLY A 121 -0.71 0.90 0.90
N ALA A 122 -0.46 1.09 -0.40
CA ALA A 122 -1.45 0.91 -1.45
C ALA A 122 -1.98 -0.53 -1.54
N ILE A 123 -1.11 -1.52 -1.37
CA ILE A 123 -1.46 -2.94 -1.34
C ILE A 123 -2.32 -3.29 -0.11
N SER A 124 -2.16 -2.59 1.02
CA SER A 124 -3.01 -2.78 2.21
C SER A 124 -4.49 -2.51 1.92
N ALA A 125 -4.83 -1.56 1.04
CA ALA A 125 -6.20 -1.32 0.59
C ALA A 125 -6.77 -2.47 -0.24
N VAL A 126 -5.95 -3.02 -1.15
CA VAL A 126 -6.28 -4.21 -1.96
C VAL A 126 -6.48 -5.43 -1.07
N LEU A 127 -5.68 -5.58 0.01
CA LEU A 127 -5.77 -6.69 0.95
C LEU A 127 -6.98 -6.61 1.88
N ALA A 128 -7.34 -5.42 2.38
CA ALA A 128 -8.59 -5.21 3.08
C ALA A 128 -9.80 -5.59 2.21
N THR A 129 -9.76 -5.20 0.92
CA THR A 129 -10.79 -5.58 -0.07
C THR A 129 -10.83 -7.10 -0.28
N TYR A 130 -9.68 -7.75 -0.47
CA TYR A 130 -9.59 -9.21 -0.62
C TYR A 130 -10.13 -9.95 0.62
N ALA A 131 -9.76 -9.50 1.83
CA ALA A 131 -10.22 -10.04 3.10
C ALA A 131 -11.74 -9.95 3.28
N LEU A 132 -12.36 -8.86 2.81
CA LEU A 132 -13.82 -8.68 2.82
C LEU A 132 -14.52 -9.54 1.76
N LEU A 133 -13.93 -9.74 0.58
CA LEU A 133 -14.52 -10.54 -0.51
C LEU A 133 -14.41 -12.06 -0.28
N TYR A 134 -13.29 -12.55 0.27
CA TYR A 134 -12.95 -13.97 0.34
C TYR A 134 -12.94 -14.57 1.76
N GLY A 135 -13.39 -13.81 2.77
CA GLY A 135 -13.39 -14.23 4.17
C GLY A 135 -14.40 -15.36 4.52
N GLN A 136 -13.97 -16.63 4.44
CA GLN A 136 -14.76 -17.81 4.81
C GLN A 136 -15.40 -17.74 6.21
N ARG A 137 -16.70 -18.03 6.36
CA ARG A 137 -17.52 -17.80 7.58
C ARG A 137 -17.13 -18.58 8.87
N THR A 138 -15.94 -19.20 8.94
CA THR A 138 -15.50 -20.11 10.02
C THR A 138 -15.13 -19.44 11.35
N VAL A 139 -14.74 -18.16 11.37
CA VAL A 139 -14.44 -17.42 12.61
C VAL A 139 -15.72 -17.31 13.45
N ARG A 140 -15.74 -17.92 14.66
CA ARG A 140 -16.87 -17.78 15.58
C ARG A 140 -16.94 -16.37 16.17
N ARG A 141 -18.15 -15.92 16.52
CA ARG A 141 -18.38 -14.67 17.26
C ARG A 141 -17.71 -14.76 18.65
N ILE A 142 -17.01 -13.71 19.07
CA ILE A 142 -16.45 -13.60 20.43
C ILE A 142 -17.06 -12.35 21.09
N GLY A 143 -17.89 -12.56 22.11
CA GLY A 143 -18.57 -11.48 22.84
C GLY A 143 -19.42 -10.58 21.91
N PRO A 144 -19.36 -9.24 22.07
CA PRO A 144 -20.16 -8.33 21.26
C PRO A 144 -19.75 -8.34 19.78
N PHE A 145 -18.46 -8.54 19.49
CA PHE A 145 -17.86 -8.38 18.17
C PHE A 145 -18.30 -9.43 17.15
N SER A 146 -18.59 -8.99 15.92
CA SER A 146 -19.00 -9.90 14.84
C SER A 146 -17.85 -10.76 14.33
N ALA A 147 -18.18 -11.96 13.85
CA ALA A 147 -17.25 -12.88 13.19
C ALA A 147 -16.39 -12.21 12.10
N ASN A 148 -16.98 -11.30 11.32
CA ASN A 148 -16.29 -10.60 10.25
C ASN A 148 -15.40 -9.47 10.76
N PHE A 149 -15.78 -8.76 11.82
CA PHE A 149 -14.93 -7.75 12.44
C PHE A 149 -13.65 -8.38 13.03
N LEU A 150 -13.80 -9.47 13.78
CA LEU A 150 -12.68 -10.22 14.36
C LEU A 150 -11.75 -10.77 13.28
N ARG A 151 -12.29 -11.36 12.21
CA ARG A 151 -11.51 -11.80 11.03
C ARG A 151 -10.68 -10.66 10.44
N VAL A 152 -11.31 -9.51 10.20
CA VAL A 152 -10.65 -8.36 9.57
C VAL A 152 -9.48 -7.88 10.43
N ILE A 153 -9.64 -7.87 11.76
CA ILE A 153 -8.53 -7.60 12.70
C ILE A 153 -7.44 -8.66 12.61
N TRP A 154 -7.76 -9.96 12.60
CA TRP A 154 -6.75 -11.03 12.48
C TRP A 154 -5.95 -10.96 11.17
N LEU A 155 -6.61 -10.64 10.06
CA LEU A 155 -5.94 -10.49 8.75
C LEU A 155 -5.12 -9.19 8.68
N ALA A 156 -5.58 -8.09 9.28
CA ALA A 156 -4.80 -6.86 9.41
C ALA A 156 -3.56 -7.07 10.31
N ALA A 157 -3.72 -7.74 11.45
CA ALA A 157 -2.64 -8.05 12.37
C ALA A 157 -1.61 -8.97 11.72
N GLY A 158 -2.04 -10.06 11.06
CA GLY A 158 -1.14 -10.95 10.32
C GLY A 158 -0.38 -10.23 9.20
N TRP A 159 -1.05 -9.31 8.49
CA TRP A 159 -0.40 -8.46 7.48
C TRP A 159 0.67 -7.54 8.08
N ILE A 160 0.33 -6.80 9.13
CA ILE A 160 1.23 -5.85 9.79
C ILE A 160 2.42 -6.59 10.42
N ILE A 161 2.19 -7.73 11.10
CA ILE A 161 3.26 -8.57 11.68
C ILE A 161 4.21 -9.08 10.60
N LEU A 162 3.69 -9.54 9.46
CA LEU A 162 4.52 -10.04 8.38
C LEU A 162 5.33 -8.91 7.71
N GLN A 163 4.77 -7.72 7.57
CA GLN A 163 5.51 -6.53 7.13
C GLN A 163 6.60 -6.12 8.12
N LEU A 164 6.33 -6.16 9.43
CA LEU A 164 7.33 -5.92 10.49
C LEU A 164 8.51 -6.90 10.40
N MET A 165 8.22 -8.19 10.20
CA MET A 165 9.27 -9.21 9.99
C MET A 165 10.11 -8.92 8.74
N ILE A 166 9.49 -8.43 7.66
CA ILE A 166 10.18 -8.13 6.39
C ILE A 166 11.09 -6.91 6.50
N GLY A 167 10.69 -5.85 7.19
CA GLY A 167 11.57 -4.70 7.41
C GLY A 167 12.76 -5.04 8.31
N VAL A 168 12.54 -5.83 9.37
CA VAL A 168 13.62 -6.34 10.25
C VAL A 168 14.57 -7.31 9.53
N ALA A 169 14.07 -8.06 8.54
CA ALA A 169 14.92 -8.86 7.65
C ALA A 169 15.67 -8.00 6.62
N SER A 170 15.08 -6.89 6.16
CA SER A 170 15.65 -6.01 5.13
C SER A 170 16.73 -5.08 5.69
N SER A 171 16.59 -4.55 6.91
CA SER A 171 17.57 -3.67 7.56
C SER A 171 18.92 -4.33 7.88
N ARG A 172 19.01 -5.67 7.70
CA ARG A 172 20.27 -6.43 7.77
C ARG A 172 21.06 -6.46 6.45
N GLY A 173 20.49 -5.96 5.36
CA GLY A 173 21.14 -5.87 4.04
C GLY A 173 21.77 -4.51 3.73
N GLY A 174 21.70 -3.56 4.66
CA GLY A 174 21.98 -2.14 4.44
C GLY A 174 20.86 -1.27 5.04
N PHE A 175 21.16 0.00 5.26
CA PHE A 175 20.23 1.02 5.78
C PHE A 175 19.75 0.81 7.22
N GLY A 176 20.54 1.31 8.18
CA GLY A 176 20.03 1.64 9.51
C GLY A 176 19.01 2.78 9.45
N ASP A 177 17.96 2.67 10.26
CA ASP A 177 16.81 3.59 10.49
C ASP A 177 15.98 4.09 9.29
N LEU A 178 16.55 4.26 8.09
CA LEU A 178 15.77 4.59 6.88
C LEU A 178 14.88 3.43 6.42
N GLY A 179 15.17 2.19 6.86
CA GLY A 179 14.37 0.99 6.61
C GLY A 179 13.21 0.75 7.60
N GLN A 180 12.87 1.71 8.47
CA GLN A 180 11.81 1.52 9.47
C GLN A 180 10.43 1.27 8.82
N ILE A 181 9.67 0.33 9.40
CA ILE A 181 8.38 -0.10 8.87
C ILE A 181 7.30 0.95 9.18
N ALA A 182 6.71 1.53 8.13
CA ALA A 182 5.61 2.47 8.19
C ALA A 182 4.27 1.80 8.59
N ILE A 183 4.14 1.36 9.85
CA ILE A 183 2.94 0.68 10.39
C ILE A 183 1.68 1.52 10.16
N ALA A 184 1.76 2.82 10.42
CA ALA A 184 0.64 3.74 10.23
C ALA A 184 0.20 3.82 8.76
N ALA A 185 1.14 3.71 7.81
CA ALA A 185 0.83 3.62 6.39
C ALA A 185 0.05 2.35 6.02
N HIS A 186 0.41 1.20 6.61
CA HIS A 186 -0.32 -0.05 6.39
C HIS A 186 -1.74 0.03 6.96
N ILE A 187 -1.90 0.59 8.16
CA ILE A 187 -3.21 0.83 8.76
C ILE A 187 -4.04 1.79 7.89
N GLY A 188 -3.46 2.90 7.42
CA GLY A 188 -4.14 3.91 6.61
C GLY A 188 -4.65 3.37 5.28
N GLY A 189 -3.80 2.64 4.56
CA GLY A 189 -4.20 1.93 3.34
C GLY A 189 -5.27 0.87 3.60
N PHE A 190 -5.13 0.07 4.67
CA PHE A 190 -6.10 -0.95 5.03
C PHE A 190 -7.48 -0.35 5.35
N LEU A 191 -7.54 0.75 6.10
CA LEU A 191 -8.77 1.49 6.39
C LEU A 191 -9.44 2.01 5.10
N VAL A 192 -8.68 2.55 4.15
CA VAL A 192 -9.23 2.95 2.83
C VAL A 192 -9.87 1.76 2.12
N GLY A 193 -9.23 0.59 2.12
CA GLY A 193 -9.81 -0.61 1.52
C GLY A 193 -11.11 -1.06 2.18
N LEU A 194 -11.19 -1.02 3.51
CA LEU A 194 -12.43 -1.33 4.25
C LEU A 194 -13.57 -0.36 3.88
N VAL A 195 -13.28 0.94 3.78
CA VAL A 195 -14.27 1.97 3.45
C VAL A 195 -14.71 1.89 1.99
N LEU A 196 -13.78 1.73 1.05
CA LEU A 196 -14.08 1.79 -0.40
C LEU A 196 -14.65 0.50 -0.99
N THR A 197 -14.46 -0.67 -0.35
CA THR A 197 -14.95 -1.96 -0.89
C THR A 197 -16.45 -1.93 -1.21
N ARG A 198 -17.29 -1.45 -0.28
CA ARG A 198 -18.75 -1.42 -0.47
C ARG A 198 -19.20 -0.38 -1.54
N PRO A 199 -18.74 0.88 -1.52
CA PRO A 199 -18.97 1.83 -2.62
C PRO A 199 -18.56 1.31 -4.00
N LEU A 200 -17.40 0.65 -4.11
CA LEU A 200 -16.91 0.13 -5.39
C LEU A 200 -17.72 -1.08 -5.88
N LEU A 201 -18.19 -1.96 -5.00
CA LEU A 201 -19.18 -3.00 -5.34
C LEU A 201 -20.50 -2.39 -5.84
N LEU A 202 -21.02 -1.37 -5.15
CA LEU A 202 -22.26 -0.69 -5.55
C LEU A 202 -22.11 0.05 -6.89
N TRP A 203 -20.93 0.63 -7.17
CA TRP A 203 -20.62 1.22 -8.48
C TRP A 203 -20.49 0.17 -9.58
N ARG A 204 -19.80 -0.95 -9.29
CA ARG A 204 -19.59 -2.08 -10.20
C ARG A 204 -20.91 -2.69 -10.69
N PHE A 205 -21.87 -2.88 -9.78
CA PHE A 205 -23.17 -3.49 -10.08
C PHE A 205 -24.31 -2.46 -10.27
N ARG A 206 -24.00 -1.16 -10.41
CA ARG A 206 -25.01 -0.08 -10.54
C ARG A 206 -25.81 -0.12 -11.85
N LYS A 207 -25.39 -0.93 -12.81
CA LYS A 207 -26.19 -1.33 -13.97
C LYS A 207 -26.57 -2.79 -13.74
N GLY A 208 -27.87 -3.05 -13.58
CA GLY A 208 -28.41 -4.41 -13.49
C GLY A 208 -28.17 -5.22 -14.77
N PRO A 209 -28.61 -6.48 -14.83
CA PRO A 209 -28.59 -7.25 -16.06
C PRO A 209 -29.28 -6.44 -17.17
N ARG A 210 -28.67 -6.40 -18.36
CA ARG A 210 -29.37 -5.86 -19.54
C ARG A 210 -30.61 -6.75 -19.78
N PRO A 211 -31.76 -6.19 -20.17
CA PRO A 211 -32.85 -7.04 -20.65
C PRO A 211 -32.32 -7.89 -21.80
N ILE A 212 -32.68 -9.17 -21.79
CA ILE A 212 -32.48 -10.05 -22.95
C ILE A 212 -33.56 -9.62 -23.95
N VAL A 213 -33.11 -9.19 -25.12
CA VAL A 213 -33.92 -8.79 -26.28
C VAL A 213 -33.65 -9.79 -27.39
#